data_AF-A0A519S398-F1
#
_entry.id   AF-A0A519S398-F1
#
_cell.length_a   1.000
_cell.length_b   1.000
_cell.length_c   1.000
_cell.angle_alpha   90.00
_cell.angle_beta   90.00
_cell.angle_gamma   90.00
#
_symmetry.space_group_name_H-M   'P 1'
#
loop_
_entity.id
_entity.type
_entity.pdbx_description
1 polymer ?
#
loop_
_entity_poly.entity_id
_entity_poly.type
_entity_poly.pdbx_seq_one_letter_code
_entity_poly.pdbx_strand_id
1 'polypeptide(L)'
;MKNLVIAIDGYSSCGKSTTAKAVAAALHYAYLDTGAMYRGVTLYLLENDIPFDDLGRVEQALNQDIHISFRRNRRTGRNELCLNDKSREDDIRQMRISNAVSEVSVIAQVRHAMVAQQQRLGRKRDHIDSTRAESPLRRAADAVLLDTTHITITEQVDFVL
;
A
#
# COMPACT_ATOMS: atom_id res chain seq x y z
N MET A 1 -1.80 10.05 18.02
CA MET A 1 -3.06 10.28 17.27
C MET A 1 -3.20 9.14 16.28
N LYS A 2 -4.41 8.60 16.06
CA LYS A 2 -4.64 7.56 15.03
C LYS A 2 -5.01 8.26 13.72
N ASN A 3 -4.37 7.84 12.64
CA ASN A 3 -4.51 8.46 11.33
C ASN A 3 -5.68 7.85 10.57
N LEU A 4 -6.48 8.70 9.91
CA LEU A 4 -7.62 8.27 9.10
C LEU A 4 -7.09 7.55 7.84
N VAL A 5 -7.47 6.29 7.66
CA VAL A 5 -7.10 5.48 6.48
C VAL A 5 -8.34 5.36 5.60
N ILE A 6 -8.25 5.89 4.37
CA ILE A 6 -9.33 5.80 3.38
C ILE A 6 -9.00 4.67 2.40
N ALA A 7 -9.76 3.58 2.45
CA ALA A 7 -9.65 2.47 1.51
C ALA A 7 -10.58 2.68 0.31
N ILE A 8 -10.09 2.50 -0.92
CA ILE A 8 -10.87 2.58 -2.16
C ILE A 8 -10.73 1.26 -2.92
N ASP A 9 -11.81 0.50 -3.01
CA ASP A 9 -11.84 -0.83 -3.63
C ASP A 9 -12.88 -0.96 -4.77
N GLY A 10 -12.78 -2.03 -5.56
CA GLY A 10 -13.65 -2.33 -6.72
C GLY A 10 -12.93 -3.13 -7.82
N TYR A 11 -13.63 -3.47 -8.91
CA TYR A 11 -13.08 -4.29 -10.00
C TYR A 11 -11.90 -3.64 -10.76
N SER A 12 -11.07 -4.47 -11.40
CA SER A 12 -9.93 -4.01 -12.19
C SER A 12 -10.36 -3.03 -13.29
N SER A 13 -9.51 -2.04 -13.57
CA SER A 13 -9.74 -1.03 -14.62
C SER A 13 -10.93 -0.05 -14.44
N CYS A 14 -11.60 -0.02 -13.29
CA CYS A 14 -12.69 0.93 -12.99
C CYS A 14 -12.22 2.33 -12.52
N GLY A 15 -10.97 2.72 -12.78
CA GLY A 15 -10.46 4.05 -12.41
C GLY A 15 -10.09 4.25 -10.93
N LYS A 16 -10.11 3.20 -10.09
CA LYS A 16 -9.83 3.27 -8.64
C LYS A 16 -8.57 4.03 -8.28
N SER A 17 -7.43 3.72 -8.92
CA SER A 17 -6.17 4.41 -8.66
C SER A 17 -6.21 5.88 -9.06
N THR A 18 -6.99 6.24 -10.07
CA THR A 18 -7.21 7.63 -10.47
C THR A 18 -8.02 8.37 -9.42
N THR A 19 -9.14 7.79 -8.98
CA THR A 19 -9.99 8.35 -7.91
C THR A 19 -9.21 8.48 -6.60
N ALA A 20 -8.49 7.44 -6.17
CA ALA A 20 -7.71 7.46 -4.95
C ALA A 20 -6.61 8.53 -4.96
N LYS A 21 -5.96 8.75 -6.11
CA LYS A 21 -4.99 9.84 -6.26
C LYS A 21 -5.67 11.21 -6.17
N ALA A 22 -6.84 11.38 -6.78
CA ALA A 22 -7.59 12.64 -6.72
C ALA A 22 -8.07 12.97 -5.30
N VAL A 23 -8.64 11.98 -4.59
CA VAL A 23 -9.07 12.12 -3.19
C VAL A 23 -7.88 12.43 -2.29
N ALA A 24 -6.77 11.69 -2.43
CA ALA A 24 -5.56 11.94 -1.66
C ALA A 24 -5.00 13.36 -1.91
N ALA A 25 -4.99 13.83 -3.16
CA ALA A 25 -4.55 15.18 -3.49
C ALA A 25 -5.47 16.25 -2.89
N ALA A 26 -6.79 16.09 -3.02
CA ALA A 26 -7.79 17.04 -2.53
C ALA A 26 -7.76 17.18 -1.00
N LEU A 27 -7.51 16.09 -0.29
CA LEU A 27 -7.44 16.08 1.18
C LEU A 27 -6.03 16.35 1.73
N HIS A 28 -5.02 16.47 0.85
CA HIS A 28 -3.60 16.46 1.22
C HIS A 28 -3.16 15.19 1.98
N TYR A 29 -3.78 14.07 1.67
CA TYR A 29 -3.48 12.75 2.23
C TYR A 29 -2.38 12.03 1.46
N ALA A 30 -1.74 11.12 2.16
CA ALA A 30 -0.83 10.16 1.56
C ALA A 30 -1.57 9.16 0.66
N TYR A 31 -1.13 9.03 -0.59
CA TYR A 31 -1.53 7.92 -1.45
C TYR A 31 -0.52 6.77 -1.36
N LEU A 32 -1.04 5.55 -1.15
CA LEU A 32 -0.30 4.29 -1.17
C LEU A 32 -0.93 3.35 -2.22
N ASP A 33 -0.13 2.88 -3.17
CA ASP A 33 -0.57 1.91 -4.18
C ASP A 33 -0.37 0.50 -3.65
N THR A 34 -1.39 -0.05 -2.99
CA THR A 34 -1.34 -1.42 -2.44
C THR A 34 -1.25 -2.47 -3.54
N GLY A 35 -1.84 -2.22 -4.70
CA GLY A 35 -1.75 -3.10 -5.87
C GLY A 35 -0.31 -3.25 -6.36
N ALA A 36 0.47 -2.18 -6.34
CA ALA A 36 1.90 -2.24 -6.65
C ALA A 36 2.68 -3.12 -5.66
N MET A 37 2.29 -3.16 -4.38
CA MET A 37 2.95 -4.00 -3.37
C MET A 37 2.78 -5.49 -3.68
N TYR A 38 1.55 -5.93 -3.94
CA TYR A 38 1.29 -7.33 -4.32
C TYR A 38 2.01 -7.72 -5.61
N ARG A 39 2.00 -6.84 -6.62
CA ARG A 39 2.75 -7.05 -7.87
C ARG A 39 4.27 -7.14 -7.63
N GLY A 40 4.80 -6.39 -6.67
CA GLY A 40 6.20 -6.48 -6.24
C GLY A 40 6.56 -7.84 -5.66
N VAL A 41 5.69 -8.41 -4.82
CA VAL A 41 5.85 -9.78 -4.31
C VAL A 41 5.77 -10.78 -5.47
N THR A 42 4.75 -10.68 -6.32
CA THR A 42 4.60 -11.56 -7.50
C THR A 42 5.85 -11.54 -8.39
N LEU A 43 6.40 -10.36 -8.66
CA LEU A 43 7.62 -10.20 -9.43
C LEU A 43 8.80 -10.93 -8.76
N TYR A 44 8.99 -10.75 -7.45
CA TYR A 44 10.05 -11.42 -6.72
C TYR A 44 9.94 -12.95 -6.82
N LEU A 45 8.75 -13.50 -6.56
CA LEU A 45 8.52 -14.94 -6.58
C LEU A 45 8.79 -15.54 -7.96
N LEU A 46 8.36 -14.86 -9.02
CA LEU A 46 8.59 -15.28 -10.41
C LEU A 46 10.06 -15.19 -10.82
N GLU A 47 10.80 -14.18 -10.36
CA GLU A 47 12.23 -14.02 -10.70
C GLU A 47 13.15 -15.01 -9.96
N ASN A 48 12.66 -15.59 -8.86
CA ASN A 48 13.42 -16.53 -8.03
C ASN A 48 12.88 -17.97 -8.14
N ASP A 49 12.01 -18.23 -9.11
CA ASP A 49 11.39 -19.54 -9.36
C ASP A 49 10.84 -20.16 -8.06
N ILE A 50 10.09 -19.35 -7.29
CA ILE A 50 9.39 -19.77 -6.08
C ILE A 50 7.94 -20.12 -6.45
N PRO A 51 7.55 -21.40 -6.37
CA PRO A 51 6.16 -21.81 -6.58
C PRO A 51 5.22 -21.12 -5.57
N PHE A 52 4.06 -20.69 -6.04
CA PHE A 52 3.09 -19.96 -5.20
C PHE A 52 2.43 -20.86 -4.14
N ASP A 53 2.43 -22.16 -4.36
CA ASP A 53 1.94 -23.19 -3.44
C ASP A 53 3.02 -23.68 -2.45
N ASP A 54 4.29 -23.35 -2.66
CA ASP A 54 5.35 -23.56 -1.68
C ASP A 54 5.33 -22.46 -0.63
N LEU A 55 4.36 -22.57 0.28
CA LEU A 55 4.12 -21.60 1.34
C LEU A 55 5.34 -21.36 2.24
N GLY A 56 6.21 -22.36 2.41
CA GLY A 56 7.44 -22.25 3.20
C GLY A 56 8.44 -21.31 2.54
N ARG A 57 8.70 -21.48 1.23
CA ARG A 57 9.58 -20.58 0.47
C ARG A 57 8.98 -19.19 0.29
N VAL A 58 7.67 -19.09 0.11
CA VAL A 58 6.97 -17.79 0.05
C VAL A 58 7.14 -17.04 1.37
N GLU A 59 6.93 -17.70 2.52
CA GLU A 59 7.10 -17.08 3.83
C GLU A 59 8.55 -16.66 4.10
N GLN A 60 9.52 -17.51 3.74
CA GLN A 60 10.94 -17.16 3.83
C GLN A 60 11.26 -15.89 3.02
N ALA A 61 10.83 -15.85 1.76
CA ALA A 61 11.04 -14.69 0.89
C ALA A 61 10.42 -13.41 1.46
N LEU A 62 9.18 -13.49 1.99
CA LEU A 62 8.49 -12.34 2.59
C LEU A 62 9.22 -11.80 3.83
N ASN A 63 9.83 -12.67 4.62
CA ASN A 63 10.45 -12.31 5.90
C ASN A 63 11.90 -11.86 5.76
N GLN A 64 12.64 -12.40 4.79
CA GLN A 64 14.10 -12.24 4.71
C GLN A 64 14.54 -11.46 3.47
N ASP A 65 13.87 -11.66 2.33
CA ASP A 65 14.40 -11.23 1.05
C ASP A 65 13.64 -10.09 0.40
N ILE A 66 12.35 -9.93 0.72
CA ILE A 66 11.48 -8.92 0.11
C ILE A 66 11.43 -7.67 0.99
N HIS A 67 12.11 -6.61 0.55
CA HIS A 67 11.97 -5.27 1.10
C HIS A 67 11.21 -4.35 0.14
N ILE A 68 10.00 -3.95 0.54
CA ILE A 68 9.17 -3.00 -0.21
C ILE A 68 9.32 -1.59 0.36
N SER A 69 9.64 -0.65 -0.53
CA SER A 69 9.59 0.78 -0.24
C SER A 69 9.00 1.56 -1.41
N PHE A 70 8.65 2.82 -1.17
CA PHE A 70 8.18 3.73 -2.21
C PHE A 70 9.09 4.95 -2.27
N ARG A 71 9.51 5.33 -3.47
CA ARG A 71 10.30 6.54 -3.70
C ARG A 71 9.56 7.46 -4.66
N ARG A 72 9.51 8.75 -4.32
CA ARG A 72 8.93 9.76 -5.18
C ARG A 72 9.88 10.03 -6.35
N ASN A 73 9.43 9.79 -7.56
CA ASN A 73 10.12 10.19 -8.77
C ASN A 73 9.93 11.69 -9.00
N ARG A 74 11.03 12.46 -8.99
CA ARG A 74 10.98 13.92 -9.14
C ARG A 74 10.50 14.39 -10.51
N ARG A 75 10.69 13.57 -11.55
CA ARG A 75 10.30 13.91 -12.94
C ARG A 75 8.81 13.66 -13.17
N THR A 76 8.29 12.53 -12.71
CA THR A 76 6.89 12.14 -12.94
C THR A 76 5.97 12.55 -11.80
N GLY A 77 6.52 12.91 -10.64
CA GLY A 77 5.78 13.21 -9.41
C GLY A 77 5.17 11.98 -8.73
N ARG A 78 5.31 10.79 -9.32
CA ARG A 78 4.68 9.54 -8.85
C ARG A 78 5.51 8.89 -7.74
N ASN A 79 4.84 8.20 -6.82
CA ASN A 79 5.50 7.28 -5.90
C ASN A 79 5.66 5.93 -6.60
N GLU A 80 6.90 5.54 -6.84
CA GLU A 80 7.27 4.34 -7.57
C GLU A 80 7.67 3.25 -6.58
N LEU A 81 7.26 2.02 -6.86
CA LEU A 81 7.63 0.86 -6.05
C LEU A 81 9.12 0.57 -6.21
N CYS A 82 9.81 0.46 -5.08
CA CYS A 82 11.16 -0.08 -5.00
C CYS A 82 11.10 -1.44 -4.29
N LEU A 83 11.69 -2.45 -4.93
CA LEU A 83 11.91 -3.77 -4.37
C LEU A 83 13.41 -3.93 -4.14
N ASN A 84 13.82 -4.17 -2.90
CA ASN A 84 15.23 -4.33 -2.51
C ASN A 84 16.07 -3.14 -3.01
N ASP A 85 15.60 -1.92 -2.70
CA ASP A 85 16.17 -0.63 -3.07
C ASP A 85 16.26 -0.30 -4.58
N LYS A 86 15.85 -1.22 -5.45
CA LYS A 86 15.76 -1.01 -6.90
C LYS A 86 14.35 -0.62 -7.31
N SER A 87 14.22 0.45 -8.11
CA SER A 87 12.92 0.78 -8.73
C SER A 87 12.49 -0.35 -9.66
N ARG A 88 11.28 -0.88 -9.47
CA ARG A 88 10.68 -1.95 -10.28
C ARG A 88 9.40 -1.51 -10.98
N GLU A 89 9.19 -0.20 -11.10
CA GLU A 89 7.93 0.39 -11.56
C GLU A 89 7.46 -0.17 -12.91
N ASP A 90 8.36 -0.30 -13.88
CA ASP A 90 8.00 -0.83 -15.20
C ASP A 90 7.80 -2.36 -15.16
N ASP A 91 8.59 -3.08 -14.37
CA ASP A 91 8.54 -4.53 -14.26
C ASP A 91 7.21 -5.02 -13.69
N ILE A 92 6.71 -4.37 -12.63
CA ILE A 92 5.44 -4.74 -11.97
C ILE A 92 4.20 -4.46 -12.84
N ARG A 93 4.37 -3.71 -13.94
CA ARG A 93 3.30 -3.39 -14.91
C ARG A 93 3.24 -4.35 -16.09
N GLN A 94 4.21 -5.24 -16.22
CA GLN A 94 4.22 -6.23 -17.29
C GLN A 94 2.98 -7.15 -17.20
N MET A 95 2.52 -7.63 -18.36
CA MET A 95 1.32 -8.47 -18.46
C MET A 95 1.46 -9.76 -17.65
N ARG A 96 2.64 -10.40 -17.68
CA ARG A 96 2.93 -11.60 -16.87
C ARG A 96 2.66 -11.42 -15.38
N ILE A 97 2.96 -10.23 -14.84
CA ILE A 97 2.72 -9.90 -13.43
C ILE A 97 1.23 -9.66 -13.18
N SER A 98 0.56 -8.94 -14.09
CA SER A 98 -0.88 -8.70 -13.98
C SER A 98 -1.71 -9.98 -14.02
N ASN A 99 -1.25 -10.99 -14.76
CA ASN A 99 -1.92 -12.28 -14.87
C ASN A 99 -1.71 -13.16 -13.63
N ALA A 100 -0.55 -13.07 -12.98
CA ALA A 100 -0.20 -13.90 -11.82
C ALA A 100 -0.59 -13.29 -10.47
N VAL A 101 -0.77 -11.97 -10.37
CA VAL A 101 -0.95 -11.28 -9.08
C VAL A 101 -2.19 -11.73 -8.31
N SER A 102 -3.27 -12.14 -8.99
CA SER A 102 -4.47 -12.65 -8.33
C SER A 102 -4.18 -13.88 -7.49
N GLU A 103 -3.38 -14.82 -7.99
CA GLU A 103 -2.99 -16.05 -7.29
C GLU A 103 -2.14 -15.73 -6.06
N VAL A 104 -1.19 -14.81 -6.20
CA VAL A 104 -0.34 -14.38 -5.09
C VAL A 104 -1.14 -13.61 -4.02
N SER A 105 -2.13 -12.80 -4.43
CA SER A 105 -2.95 -12.00 -3.50
C SER A 105 -3.89 -12.83 -2.62
N VAL A 106 -4.23 -14.05 -3.04
CA VAL A 106 -5.06 -14.98 -2.25
C VAL A 106 -4.25 -15.81 -1.26
N ILE A 107 -2.91 -15.71 -1.24
CA ILE A 107 -2.05 -16.35 -0.23
C ILE A 107 -2.15 -15.58 1.09
N ALA A 108 -2.48 -16.28 2.19
CA ALA A 108 -2.69 -15.67 3.49
C ALA A 108 -1.42 -15.01 4.05
N GLN A 109 -0.26 -15.67 3.93
CA GLN A 109 1.04 -15.13 4.36
C GLN A 109 1.36 -13.81 3.64
N VAL A 110 1.10 -13.72 2.34
CA VAL A 110 1.30 -12.50 1.55
C VAL A 110 0.37 -11.39 2.06
N ARG A 111 -0.93 -11.67 2.24
CA ARG A 111 -1.87 -10.66 2.75
C ARG A 111 -1.45 -10.13 4.12
N HIS A 112 -1.08 -11.01 5.04
CA HIS A 112 -0.63 -10.61 6.38
C HIS A 112 0.64 -9.75 6.31
N ALA A 113 1.64 -10.16 5.54
CA ALA A 113 2.85 -9.38 5.33
C ALA A 113 2.55 -8.01 4.71
N MET A 114 1.64 -7.93 3.73
CA MET A 114 1.30 -6.68 3.07
C MET A 114 0.53 -5.74 3.99
N VAL A 115 -0.37 -6.24 4.84
CA VAL A 115 -1.05 -5.42 5.86
C VAL A 115 -0.04 -4.86 6.86
N ALA A 116 0.89 -5.69 7.35
CA ALA A 116 1.95 -5.24 8.25
C ALA A 116 2.82 -4.15 7.60
N GLN A 117 3.20 -4.32 6.32
CA GLN A 117 3.96 -3.31 5.57
C GLN A 117 3.17 -2.01 5.36
N GLN A 118 1.88 -2.08 5.03
CA GLN A 118 1.01 -0.90 4.88
C GLN A 118 0.94 -0.09 6.18
N GLN A 119 0.74 -0.77 7.32
CA GLN A 119 0.72 -0.13 8.63
C GLN A 119 2.07 0.52 8.98
N ARG A 120 3.19 -0.15 8.67
CA ARG A 120 4.54 0.40 8.89
C ARG A 120 4.79 1.65 8.04
N LEU A 121 4.39 1.62 6.77
CA LEU A 121 4.52 2.75 5.84
C LEU A 121 3.66 3.94 6.27
N GLY A 122 2.43 3.67 6.72
CA GLY A 122 1.54 4.69 7.31
C GLY A 122 2.21 5.37 8.50
N ARG A 123 2.58 4.61 9.55
CA ARG A 123 3.21 5.15 10.77
C ARG A 123 4.48 5.97 10.48
N LYS A 124 5.36 5.49 9.59
CA LYS A 124 6.59 6.20 9.22
C LYS A 124 6.26 7.55 8.58
N ARG A 125 5.25 7.60 7.72
CA ARG A 125 4.83 8.81 7.03
C ARG A 125 4.13 9.78 7.97
N ASP A 126 3.28 9.29 8.86
CA ASP A 126 2.63 10.08 9.91
C ASP A 126 3.66 10.84 10.76
N HIS A 127 4.76 10.17 11.09
CA HIS A 127 5.88 10.78 11.80
C HIS A 127 6.56 11.89 10.98
N ILE A 128 6.84 11.63 9.70
CA ILE A 128 7.47 12.62 8.80
C ILE A 128 6.56 13.84 8.59
N ASP A 129 5.26 13.60 8.37
CA ASP A 129 4.29 14.64 8.04
C ASP A 129 3.91 15.50 9.27
N SER A 130 3.91 14.92 10.48
CA SER A 130 3.70 15.68 11.72
C SER A 130 4.93 16.49 12.15
N THR A 131 6.13 16.14 11.67
CA THR A 131 7.40 16.79 12.04
C THR A 131 7.98 17.71 10.96
N ARG A 132 7.32 17.87 9.81
CA ARG A 132 7.81 18.74 8.73
C ARG A 132 7.82 20.23 9.14
N ALA A 133 8.88 20.94 8.75
CA ALA A 133 9.07 22.36 9.11
C ALA A 133 8.03 23.30 8.47
N GLU A 134 7.58 23.00 7.24
CA GLU A 134 6.56 23.77 6.55
C GLU A 134 5.18 23.09 6.61
N SER A 135 4.18 23.85 7.08
CA SER A 135 2.77 23.43 7.17
C SER A 135 2.60 22.02 7.79
N PRO A 136 3.14 21.73 8.98
CA PRO A 136 3.05 20.39 9.58
C PRO A 136 1.61 19.90 9.64
N LEU A 137 1.41 18.60 9.40
CA LEU A 137 0.10 17.98 9.52
C LEU A 137 -0.36 18.09 10.98
N ARG A 138 -1.30 19.00 11.23
CA ARG A 138 -1.91 19.25 12.54
C ARG A 138 -3.37 18.85 12.46
N ARG A 139 -3.84 18.23 13.53
CA ARG A 139 -5.26 17.91 13.70
C ARG A 139 -6.05 19.23 13.70
N ALA A 140 -7.11 19.32 12.89
CA ALA A 140 -8.03 20.46 12.96
C ALA A 140 -8.73 20.47 14.33
N ALA A 141 -9.09 21.66 14.83
CA ALA A 141 -9.63 21.81 16.19
C ALA A 141 -10.97 21.06 16.39
N ASP A 142 -11.69 20.84 15.30
CA ASP A 142 -12.97 20.13 15.19
C ASP A 142 -12.82 18.65 14.79
N ALA A 143 -11.58 18.17 14.61
CA ALA A 143 -11.36 16.80 14.18
C ALA A 143 -11.80 15.80 15.25
N VAL A 144 -12.82 15.00 14.93
CA VAL A 144 -13.27 13.88 15.76
C VAL A 144 -12.36 12.66 15.53
N LEU A 145 -12.03 11.90 16.60
CA LEU A 145 -11.19 10.70 16.50
C LEU A 145 -12.10 9.51 16.20
N LEU A 146 -11.97 8.91 15.01
CA LEU A 146 -12.58 7.61 14.73
C LEU A 146 -11.59 6.50 15.07
N ASP A 147 -11.82 5.77 16.16
CA ASP A 147 -11.06 4.58 16.51
C ASP A 147 -11.68 3.35 15.83
N THR A 148 -10.99 2.81 14.83
CA THR A 148 -11.49 1.68 14.02
C THR A 148 -11.09 0.30 14.54
N THR A 149 -10.47 0.21 15.72
CA THR A 149 -9.83 -1.03 16.22
C THR A 149 -10.80 -2.20 16.40
N HIS A 150 -12.08 -1.92 16.64
CA HIS A 150 -13.11 -2.94 16.95
C HIS A 150 -14.42 -2.76 16.19
N ILE A 151 -14.42 -2.03 15.08
CA ILE A 151 -15.62 -1.77 14.28
C ILE A 151 -15.45 -2.24 12.83
N THR A 152 -16.52 -2.80 12.29
CA THR A 152 -16.66 -3.26 10.92
C THR A 152 -16.61 -2.09 9.92
N ILE A 153 -16.38 -2.37 8.64
CA ILE A 153 -16.34 -1.34 7.59
C ILE A 153 -17.66 -0.57 7.53
N THR A 154 -18.80 -1.25 7.69
CA THR A 154 -20.12 -0.62 7.71
C THR A 154 -20.24 0.39 8.85
N GLU A 155 -19.84 0.01 10.07
CA GLU A 155 -19.87 0.91 11.23
C GLU A 155 -18.88 2.09 11.10
N GLN A 156 -17.77 1.90 10.38
CA GLN A 156 -16.85 2.99 10.06
C GLN A 156 -17.48 3.99 9.08
N VAL A 157 -18.23 3.52 8.10
CA VAL A 157 -18.95 4.37 7.13
C VAL A 157 -20.05 5.15 7.83
N ASP A 158 -20.83 4.51 8.71
CA ASP A 158 -21.90 5.15 9.47
C ASP A 158 -21.38 6.23 10.46
N PHE A 159 -20.13 6.14 10.91
CA PHE A 159 -19.52 7.18 11.74
C PHE A 159 -19.12 8.43 10.94
N VAL A 160 -18.78 8.25 9.65
CA VAL A 160 -18.26 9.31 8.79
C VAL A 160 -19.39 10.08 8.09
N LEU A 161 -20.53 9.43 7.87
CA LEU A 161 -21.75 10.01 7.27
C LEU A 161 -22.66 10.68 8.32
#